data_AF-A0A947SCP2-F1
#
_entry.id   AF-A0A947SCP2-F1
#
_cell.length_a   1.000
_cell.length_b   1.000
_cell.length_c   1.000
_cell.angle_alpha   90.00
_cell.angle_beta   90.00
_cell.angle_gamma   90.00
#
_symmetry.space_group_name_H-M   'P 1'
#
loop_
_entity.id
_entity.type
_entity.pdbx_description
1 polymer ?
#
loop_
_entity_poly.entity_id
_entity_poly.type
_entity_poly.pdbx_seq_one_letter_code
_entity_poly.pdbx_strand_id
1 'polypeptide(L)'
;KTLATKKEIEKLATREEMKTLATKKEIEKLATREEMKTLATKKEIKDLEISTKDEIKDLATKKDIEKLVTKEEHHELIRFLQDHMVTKKDLEKTESKVGTIESTMVTKDFLEEKIADLRGDFVLLSRKGNDKLFCLIEILGQKKVLNKSEITRLEELKPFPKAI
;
A
#
# COMPACT_ATOMS: atom_id res chain seq x y z
N LYS A 1 -2.27 -116.27 -28.44
CA LYS A 1 -1.47 -115.03 -28.29
C LYS A 1 -1.22 -114.48 -29.70
N THR A 2 -2.05 -113.54 -30.13
CA THR A 2 -1.97 -112.91 -31.45
C THR A 2 -0.92 -111.80 -31.39
N LEU A 3 0.04 -111.80 -32.32
CA LEU A 3 1.05 -110.75 -32.45
C LEU A 3 0.44 -109.57 -33.21
N ALA A 4 0.71 -108.35 -32.76
CA ALA A 4 0.33 -107.14 -33.48
C ALA A 4 0.98 -107.14 -34.87
N THR A 5 0.20 -106.79 -35.89
CA THR A 5 0.68 -106.67 -37.27
C THR A 5 1.54 -105.41 -37.42
N LYS A 6 2.52 -105.42 -38.33
CA LYS A 6 3.40 -104.26 -38.60
C LYS A 6 2.60 -102.97 -38.87
N LYS A 7 1.46 -103.09 -39.55
CA LYS A 7 0.53 -102.00 -39.85
C LYS A 7 -0.18 -101.43 -38.61
N GLU A 8 -0.30 -102.21 -37.52
CA GLU A 8 -0.82 -101.74 -36.23
C GLU A 8 0.25 -100.98 -35.43
N ILE A 9 1.52 -101.38 -35.55
CA ILE A 9 2.65 -100.68 -34.90
C ILE A 9 2.95 -99.34 -35.60
N GLU A 10 2.83 -99.28 -36.93
CA GLU A 10 2.95 -98.02 -37.70
C GLU A 10 1.88 -96.97 -37.36
N LYS A 11 0.78 -97.35 -36.68
CA LYS A 11 -0.24 -96.41 -36.19
C LYS A 11 0.03 -95.88 -34.78
N LEU A 12 1.02 -96.42 -34.07
CA LEU A 12 1.39 -95.94 -32.75
C LEU A 12 2.34 -94.75 -32.87
N ALA A 13 2.09 -93.72 -32.06
CA ALA A 13 2.96 -92.56 -32.01
C ALA A 13 4.39 -93.00 -31.66
N THR A 14 5.36 -92.57 -32.45
CA THR A 14 6.77 -92.88 -32.20
C THR A 14 7.30 -92.02 -31.05
N ARG A 15 8.37 -92.50 -30.40
CA ARG A 15 9.03 -91.74 -29.33
C ARG A 15 9.53 -90.36 -29.79
N GLU A 16 9.90 -90.23 -31.06
CA GLU A 16 10.28 -88.94 -31.65
C GLU A 16 9.08 -88.02 -31.85
N GLU A 17 7.92 -88.55 -32.28
CA GLU A 17 6.68 -87.76 -32.38
C GLU A 17 6.26 -87.22 -31.00
N MET A 18 6.44 -87.99 -29.92
CA MET A 18 6.12 -87.53 -28.56
C MET A 18 7.05 -86.44 -28.03
N LYS A 19 8.28 -86.30 -28.55
CA LYS A 19 9.21 -85.21 -28.15
C LYS A 19 8.77 -83.84 -28.67
N THR A 20 7.95 -83.79 -29.72
CA THR A 20 7.42 -82.53 -30.25
C THR A 20 6.19 -82.00 -29.50
N LEU A 21 5.65 -82.79 -28.57
CA LEU A 21 4.52 -82.36 -27.75
C LEU A 21 5.00 -81.48 -26.60
N ALA A 22 4.33 -80.34 -26.41
CA ALA A 22 4.57 -79.47 -25.28
C ALA A 22 4.33 -80.24 -23.96
N THR A 23 5.29 -80.12 -23.05
CA THR A 23 5.20 -80.70 -21.71
C THR A 23 4.24 -79.90 -20.84
N LYS A 24 3.65 -80.55 -19.83
CA LYS A 24 2.76 -79.88 -18.87
C LYS A 24 3.39 -78.65 -18.22
N LYS A 25 4.70 -78.71 -17.91
CA LYS A 25 5.48 -77.62 -17.32
C LYS A 25 5.67 -76.42 -18.28
N GLU A 26 5.67 -76.65 -19.59
CA GLU A 26 5.71 -75.58 -20.59
C GLU A 26 4.35 -74.89 -20.72
N ILE A 27 3.25 -75.65 -20.62
CA ILE A 27 1.88 -75.12 -20.65
C ILE A 27 1.57 -74.31 -19.37
N GLU A 28 2.06 -74.74 -18.20
CA GLU A 28 1.90 -74.02 -16.93
C GLU A 28 2.59 -72.64 -16.90
N LYS A 29 3.52 -72.35 -17.83
CA LYS A 29 4.14 -71.03 -17.98
C LYS A 29 3.35 -70.08 -18.87
N LEU A 30 2.32 -70.56 -19.56
CA LEU A 30 1.48 -69.72 -20.41
C LEU A 30 0.48 -68.96 -19.56
N ALA A 31 0.33 -67.66 -19.85
CA ALA A 31 -0.70 -66.85 -19.21
C ALA A 31 -2.08 -67.49 -19.42
N THR A 32 -2.79 -67.69 -18.32
CA THR A 32 -4.14 -68.22 -18.33
C THR A 32 -5.12 -67.16 -18.83
N ARG A 33 -6.26 -67.63 -19.35
CA ARG A 33 -7.34 -66.73 -19.78
C ARG A 33 -7.87 -65.85 -18.64
N GLU A 34 -7.80 -66.33 -17.39
CA GLU A 34 -8.19 -65.56 -16.21
C GLU A 34 -7.15 -64.46 -15.88
N GLU A 35 -5.85 -64.75 -16.00
CA GLU A 35 -4.79 -63.73 -15.85
C GLU A 35 -4.87 -62.64 -16.93
N MET A 36 -5.34 -62.96 -18.14
CA MET A 36 -5.54 -61.96 -19.18
C MET A 36 -6.77 -61.06 -18.96
N LYS A 37 -7.76 -61.51 -18.15
CA LYS A 37 -8.97 -60.70 -17.85
C LYS A 37 -8.71 -59.59 -16.84
N THR A 38 -7.64 -59.68 -16.05
CA THR A 38 -7.27 -58.62 -15.09
C THR A 38 -6.51 -57.47 -15.75
N LEU A 39 -6.10 -57.62 -17.01
CA LEU A 39 -5.46 -56.56 -17.78
C LEU A 39 -6.51 -55.56 -18.26
N ALA A 40 -6.18 -54.27 -18.14
CA ALA A 40 -6.99 -53.20 -18.69
C ALA A 40 -7.19 -53.42 -20.20
N THR A 41 -8.44 -53.44 -20.61
CA THR A 41 -8.85 -53.53 -22.00
C THR A 41 -8.52 -52.24 -22.74
N LYS A 42 -8.35 -52.36 -24.05
CA LYS A 42 -8.14 -51.21 -24.94
C LYS A 42 -9.27 -50.16 -24.83
N LYS A 43 -10.48 -50.59 -24.47
CA LYS A 43 -11.62 -49.70 -24.26
C LYS A 43 -11.46 -48.87 -22.98
N GLU A 44 -11.12 -49.51 -21.87
CA GLU A 44 -10.92 -48.84 -20.57
C GLU A 44 -9.79 -47.79 -20.64
N ILE A 45 -8.70 -48.09 -21.35
CA ILE A 45 -7.61 -47.14 -21.57
C ILE A 45 -8.09 -45.91 -22.36
N LYS A 46 -8.92 -46.13 -23.39
CA LYS A 46 -9.47 -45.05 -24.21
C LYS A 46 -10.45 -44.17 -23.42
N ASP A 47 -11.27 -44.78 -22.57
CA ASP A 47 -12.23 -44.05 -21.73
C ASP A 47 -11.48 -43.19 -20.69
N LEU A 48 -10.40 -43.71 -20.09
CA LEU A 48 -9.52 -42.94 -19.21
C LEU A 48 -8.81 -41.78 -19.93
N GLU A 49 -8.35 -41.99 -21.16
CA GLU A 49 -7.71 -40.95 -21.97
C GLU A 49 -8.69 -39.80 -22.29
N ILE A 50 -9.95 -40.12 -22.55
CA ILE A 50 -10.98 -39.11 -22.83
C ILE A 50 -11.32 -38.33 -21.55
N SER A 51 -11.55 -39.02 -20.42
CA SER A 51 -11.84 -38.38 -19.12
C SER A 51 -10.73 -37.42 -18.71
N THR A 52 -9.47 -37.88 -18.79
CA THR A 52 -8.32 -37.04 -18.45
C THR A 52 -8.16 -35.83 -19.37
N LYS A 53 -8.44 -35.99 -20.66
CA LYS A 53 -8.43 -34.86 -21.62
C LYS A 53 -9.56 -33.86 -21.33
N ASP A 54 -10.73 -34.32 -20.94
CA ASP A 54 -11.85 -33.45 -20.62
C ASP A 54 -11.61 -32.69 -19.30
N GLU A 55 -11.08 -33.36 -18.27
CA GLU A 55 -10.75 -32.75 -16.99
C GLU A 55 -9.68 -31.64 -17.07
N ILE A 56 -8.70 -31.78 -17.98
CA ILE A 56 -7.62 -30.78 -18.10
C ILE A 56 -7.95 -29.61 -19.05
N LYS A 57 -9.05 -29.67 -19.81
CA LYS A 57 -9.43 -28.59 -20.77
C LYS A 57 -9.73 -27.27 -20.09
N ASP A 58 -10.27 -27.33 -18.87
CA ASP A 58 -10.67 -26.15 -18.11
C ASP A 58 -9.54 -25.61 -17.22
N LEU A 59 -8.36 -26.25 -17.23
CA LEU A 59 -7.20 -25.77 -16.48
C LEU A 59 -6.58 -24.56 -17.20
N ALA A 60 -6.35 -23.49 -16.43
CA ALA A 60 -5.67 -22.30 -16.92
C ALA A 60 -4.27 -22.66 -17.46
N THR A 61 -3.99 -22.21 -18.67
CA THR A 61 -2.70 -22.45 -19.32
C THR A 61 -1.70 -21.36 -18.94
N LYS A 62 -0.41 -21.61 -19.17
CA LYS A 62 0.65 -20.60 -19.02
C LYS A 62 0.34 -19.32 -19.80
N LYS A 63 -0.30 -19.44 -20.97
CA LYS A 63 -0.71 -18.31 -21.82
C LYS A 63 -1.80 -17.46 -21.18
N ASP A 64 -2.67 -18.06 -20.36
CA ASP A 64 -3.72 -17.33 -19.64
C ASP A 64 -3.12 -16.53 -18.48
N ILE A 65 -2.11 -17.08 -17.80
CA ILE A 65 -1.36 -16.39 -16.74
C ILE A 65 -0.56 -15.20 -17.32
N GLU A 66 0.05 -15.36 -18.51
CA GLU A 66 0.80 -14.28 -19.17
C GLU A 66 -0.08 -13.07 -19.53
N LYS A 67 -1.38 -13.28 -19.80
CA LYS A 67 -2.32 -12.18 -20.07
C LYS A 67 -2.73 -11.41 -18.82
N LEU A 68 -2.72 -12.04 -17.65
CA LEU A 68 -3.10 -11.39 -16.39
C LEU A 68 -1.99 -10.49 -15.83
N VAL A 69 -0.77 -10.62 -16.34
CA VAL A 69 0.42 -9.92 -15.85
C VAL A 69 1.18 -9.30 -17.02
N THR A 70 0.53 -8.41 -17.77
CA THR A 70 1.32 -7.54 -18.64
C THR A 70 1.95 -6.45 -17.77
N LYS A 71 3.28 -6.35 -17.82
CA LYS A 71 4.00 -5.30 -17.07
C LYS A 71 3.51 -3.92 -17.49
N GLU A 72 3.17 -3.75 -18.76
CA GLU A 72 2.59 -2.54 -19.34
C GLU A 72 1.36 -2.02 -18.58
N GLU A 73 0.31 -2.83 -18.38
CA GLU A 73 -0.91 -2.37 -17.68
C GLU A 73 -0.62 -1.94 -16.23
N HIS A 74 0.27 -2.66 -15.55
CA HIS A 74 0.75 -2.29 -14.22
C HIS A 74 1.53 -0.96 -14.23
N HIS A 75 2.39 -0.73 -15.23
CA HIS A 75 3.14 0.52 -15.35
C HIS A 75 2.22 1.70 -15.70
N GLU A 76 1.21 1.50 -16.55
CA GLU A 76 0.20 2.51 -16.85
C GLU A 76 -0.61 2.89 -15.62
N LEU A 77 -1.05 1.91 -14.82
CA LEU A 77 -1.77 2.18 -13.57
C LEU A 77 -0.88 2.93 -12.57
N ILE A 78 0.38 2.54 -12.43
CA ILE A 78 1.34 3.23 -11.55
C ILE A 78 1.55 4.68 -12.02
N ARG A 79 1.72 4.90 -13.33
CA ARG A 79 1.90 6.25 -13.88
C ARG A 79 0.64 7.09 -13.68
N PHE A 80 -0.53 6.51 -13.93
CA PHE A 80 -1.81 7.19 -13.70
C PHE A 80 -1.95 7.62 -12.23
N LEU A 81 -1.63 6.73 -11.28
CA LEU A 81 -1.65 7.06 -9.85
C LEU A 81 -0.62 8.14 -9.49
N GLN A 82 0.57 8.12 -10.10
CA GLN A 82 1.58 9.17 -9.91
C GLN A 82 1.14 10.53 -10.45
N ASP A 83 0.46 10.56 -11.60
CA ASP A 83 0.01 11.79 -12.26
C ASP A 83 -1.23 12.40 -11.58
N HIS A 84 -2.09 11.57 -10.98
CA HIS A 84 -3.41 12.00 -10.48
C HIS A 84 -3.53 12.01 -8.95
N MET A 85 -2.60 11.39 -8.21
CA MET A 85 -2.62 11.39 -6.75
C MET A 85 -1.51 12.27 -6.17
N VAL A 86 -1.77 12.79 -4.96
CA VAL A 86 -0.73 13.44 -4.17
C VAL A 86 0.29 12.39 -3.78
N THR A 87 1.53 12.56 -4.25
CA THR A 87 2.61 11.64 -3.92
C THR A 87 3.22 11.99 -2.58
N LYS A 88 3.93 11.03 -1.97
CA LYS A 88 4.70 11.27 -0.74
C LYS A 88 5.66 12.46 -0.88
N LYS A 89 6.25 12.62 -2.07
CA LYS A 89 7.18 13.73 -2.38
C LYS A 89 6.49 15.10 -2.35
N ASP A 90 5.25 15.19 -2.83
CA ASP A 90 4.48 16.44 -2.79
C ASP A 90 4.12 16.83 -1.36
N LEU A 91 3.81 15.83 -0.52
CA LEU A 91 3.57 16.02 0.91
C LEU A 91 4.83 16.52 1.63
N GLU A 92 5.99 15.89 1.40
CA GLU A 92 7.29 16.31 1.97
C GLU A 92 7.64 17.77 1.58
N LYS A 93 7.39 18.14 0.33
CA LYS A 93 7.59 19.52 -0.14
C LYS A 93 6.64 20.50 0.55
N THR A 94 5.39 20.09 0.77
CA THR A 94 4.39 20.91 1.44
C THR A 94 4.73 21.08 2.92
N GLU A 95 5.14 20.00 3.60
CA GLU A 95 5.60 20.01 4.99
C GLU A 95 6.80 20.94 5.17
N SER A 96 7.78 20.88 4.27
CA SER A 96 8.95 21.79 4.30
C SER A 96 8.54 23.26 4.15
N LYS A 97 7.57 23.56 3.27
CA LYS A 97 7.03 24.92 3.11
C LYS A 97 6.28 25.37 4.36
N VAL A 98 5.47 24.49 4.94
CA VAL A 98 4.74 24.77 6.19
C VAL A 98 5.72 25.08 7.32
N GLY A 99 6.78 24.30 7.51
CA GLY A 99 7.80 24.59 8.53
C GLY A 99 8.54 25.92 8.28
N THR A 100 8.74 26.31 7.01
CA THR A 100 9.31 27.63 6.68
C THR A 100 8.33 28.75 7.04
N ILE A 101 7.03 28.56 6.78
CA ILE A 101 5.99 29.52 7.15
C ILE A 101 5.90 29.63 8.67
N GLU A 102 5.93 28.52 9.41
CA GLU A 102 5.90 28.51 10.87
C GLU A 102 7.08 29.23 11.51
N SER A 103 8.28 29.07 10.95
CA SER A 103 9.48 29.77 11.47
C SER A 103 9.56 31.25 11.09
N THR A 104 8.86 31.68 10.04
CA THR A 104 8.90 33.07 9.56
C THR A 104 7.64 33.87 9.90
N MET A 105 6.54 33.20 10.25
CA MET A 105 5.29 33.88 10.57
C MET A 105 5.41 34.63 11.89
N VAL A 106 4.84 35.83 11.93
CA VAL A 106 4.65 36.57 13.17
C VAL A 106 3.38 36.06 13.83
N THR A 107 3.50 35.62 15.09
CA THR A 107 2.35 35.13 15.85
C THR A 107 1.51 36.29 16.39
N LYS A 108 0.23 36.01 16.62
CA LYS A 108 -0.69 36.95 17.28
C LYS A 108 -0.14 37.36 18.65
N ASP A 109 0.38 36.41 19.41
CA ASP A 109 0.94 36.64 20.75
C ASP A 109 2.12 37.63 20.71
N PHE A 110 3.02 37.49 19.73
CA PHE A 110 4.13 38.43 19.55
C PHE A 110 3.63 39.86 19.26
N LEU A 111 2.60 40.00 18.41
CA LEU A 111 2.02 41.31 18.13
C LEU A 111 1.31 41.89 19.34
N GLU A 112 0.60 41.07 20.12
CA GLU A 112 -0.06 41.51 21.35
C GLU A 112 0.94 42.02 22.38
N GLU A 113 2.07 41.33 22.56
CA GLU A 113 3.18 41.78 23.41
C GLU A 113 3.75 43.13 22.93
N LYS A 114 4.08 43.25 21.65
CA LYS A 114 4.66 44.49 21.10
C LYS A 114 3.67 45.66 21.15
N ILE A 115 2.37 45.41 20.95
CA ILE A 115 1.33 46.44 21.09
C ILE A 115 1.19 46.85 22.56
N ALA A 116 1.29 45.91 23.51
CA ALA A 116 1.27 46.23 24.93
C ALA A 116 2.47 47.10 25.34
N ASP A 117 3.67 46.75 24.88
CA ASP A 117 4.90 47.53 25.09
C ASP A 117 4.72 48.97 24.56
N LEU A 118 4.32 49.11 23.30
CA LEU A 118 4.12 50.43 22.66
C LEU A 118 3.04 51.27 23.36
N ARG A 119 1.95 50.64 23.81
CA ARG A 119 0.92 51.33 24.60
C ARG A 119 1.47 51.79 25.95
N GLY A 120 2.27 50.96 26.61
CA GLY A 120 2.98 51.32 27.84
C GLY A 120 3.88 52.53 27.66
N ASP A 121 4.74 52.49 26.64
CA ASP A 121 5.65 53.58 26.28
C ASP A 121 4.91 54.87 25.96
N PHE A 122 3.82 54.78 25.20
CA PHE A 122 2.97 55.93 24.88
C PHE A 122 2.34 56.57 26.13
N VAL A 123 1.85 55.74 27.06
CA VAL A 123 1.30 56.23 28.34
C VAL A 123 2.39 56.89 29.18
N LEU A 124 3.59 56.32 29.26
CA LEU A 124 4.72 56.90 29.97
C LEU A 124 5.15 58.25 29.38
N LEU A 125 5.26 58.35 28.06
CA LEU A 125 5.60 59.58 27.36
C LEU A 125 4.53 60.65 27.58
N SER A 126 3.25 60.29 27.51
CA SER A 126 2.14 61.21 27.74
C SER A 126 2.10 61.73 29.18
N ARG A 127 2.36 60.86 30.18
CA ARG A 127 2.47 61.27 31.59
C ARG A 127 3.63 62.23 31.81
N LYS A 128 4.84 61.90 31.31
CA LYS A 128 6.00 62.81 31.39
C LYS A 128 5.74 64.15 30.70
N GLY A 129 5.01 64.14 29.59
CA GLY A 129 4.56 65.35 28.91
C GLY A 129 3.65 66.21 29.79
N ASN A 130 2.65 65.58 30.44
CA ASN A 130 1.76 66.25 31.38
C ASN A 130 2.51 66.83 32.58
N ASP A 131 3.47 66.10 33.15
CA ASP A 131 4.26 66.57 34.29
C ASP A 131 5.09 67.81 33.93
N LYS A 132 5.71 67.81 32.75
CA LYS A 132 6.44 68.97 32.22
C LYS A 132 5.52 70.16 31.97
N LEU A 133 4.36 69.92 31.35
CA LEU A 133 3.37 70.97 31.10
C LEU A 133 2.88 71.58 32.41
N PHE A 134 2.62 70.75 33.42
CA PHE A 134 2.18 71.21 34.73
C PHE A 134 3.24 72.10 35.41
N CYS A 135 4.50 71.65 35.43
CA CYS A 135 5.61 72.45 35.95
C CYS A 135 5.72 73.81 35.22
N LEU A 136 5.53 73.82 33.89
CA LEU A 136 5.52 75.06 33.12
C LEU A 136 4.34 75.97 33.50
N ILE A 137 3.13 75.43 33.63
CA ILE A 137 1.94 76.18 34.06
C ILE A 137 2.17 76.80 35.45
N GLU A 138 2.73 76.04 36.40
CA GLU A 138 3.06 76.55 37.73
C GLU A 138 4.06 77.70 37.68
N ILE A 139 5.15 77.55 36.93
CA ILE A 139 6.17 78.61 36.78
C ILE A 139 5.56 79.87 36.15
N LEU A 140 4.73 79.72 35.10
CA LEU A 140 4.11 80.84 34.41
C LEU A 140 3.04 81.53 35.27
N GLY A 141 2.29 80.75 36.05
CA GLY A 141 1.33 81.27 37.03
C GLY A 141 2.02 82.06 38.15
N GLN A 142 3.13 81.54 38.69
CA GLN A 142 3.95 82.25 39.70
C GLN A 142 4.50 83.57 39.15
N LYS A 143 4.91 83.59 37.88
CA LYS A 143 5.37 84.80 37.19
C LYS A 143 4.24 85.75 36.76
N LYS A 144 2.97 85.40 37.03
CA LYS A 144 1.78 86.15 36.62
C LYS A 144 1.69 86.39 35.10
N VAL A 145 2.28 85.50 34.30
CA VAL A 145 2.17 85.55 32.83
C VAL A 145 0.80 85.03 32.38
N LEU A 146 0.23 84.07 33.12
CA LEU A 146 -1.09 83.51 32.86
C LEU A 146 -2.10 83.97 33.92
N ASN A 147 -3.34 84.20 33.50
CA ASN A 147 -4.46 84.46 34.40
C ASN A 147 -5.09 83.15 34.91
N LYS A 148 -5.96 83.24 35.94
CA LYS A 148 -6.57 82.05 36.54
C LYS A 148 -7.42 81.23 35.56
N SER A 149 -8.16 81.88 34.66
CA SER A 149 -8.95 81.19 33.64
C SER A 149 -8.09 80.44 32.63
N GLU A 150 -6.93 80.97 32.24
CA GLU A 150 -5.98 80.32 31.35
C GLU A 150 -5.34 79.10 32.00
N ILE A 151 -4.97 79.20 33.28
CA ILE A 151 -4.45 78.07 34.05
C ILE A 151 -5.49 76.95 34.08
N THR A 152 -6.73 77.24 34.49
CA THR A 152 -7.80 76.22 34.56
C THR A 152 -8.02 75.55 33.19
N ARG A 153 -8.09 76.34 32.11
CA ARG A 153 -8.26 75.80 30.76
C ARG A 153 -7.08 74.91 30.32
N LEU A 154 -5.85 75.28 30.65
CA LEU A 154 -4.67 74.47 30.33
C LEU A 154 -4.60 73.18 31.19
N GLU A 155 -5.13 73.22 32.41
CA GLU A 155 -5.23 72.04 33.26
C GLU A 155 -6.29 71.03 32.78
N GLU A 156 -7.35 71.49 32.12
CA GLU A 156 -8.38 70.66 31.51
C GLU A 156 -7.88 69.89 30.28
N LEU A 157 -6.80 70.34 29.63
CA LEU A 157 -6.23 69.69 28.44
C LEU A 157 -5.46 68.39 28.75
N LYS A 158 -5.33 68.02 30.03
CA LYS A 158 -4.56 66.85 30.45
C LYS A 158 -5.28 65.56 30.00
N PRO A 159 -4.62 64.68 29.21
CA PRO A 159 -5.14 63.36 28.89
C PRO A 159 -5.30 62.44 30.12
N PHE A 160 -4.57 62.72 31.20
CA PHE A 160 -4.58 61.94 32.42
C PHE A 160 -4.69 62.85 33.65
N PRO A 161 -5.55 62.53 34.63
CA PRO A 161 -5.60 63.24 35.90
C PRO A 161 -4.30 62.99 36.68
N LYS A 162 -3.93 63.93 37.56
CA LYS A 162 -2.82 63.70 38.49
C LYS A 162 -3.14 62.53 39.40
N ALA A 163 -2.17 61.63 39.57
CA ALA A 163 -2.19 60.70 40.69
C ALA A 163 -2.15 61.53 41.99
N ILE A 164 -3.13 61.29 42.86
CA ILE A 164 -3.20 61.86 44.22
C ILE A 164 -2.04 61.32 45.04
#